data_AF-A0A933LV88-F1
#
_entry.id   AF-A0A933LV88-F1
#
_cell.length_a   1.000
_cell.length_b   1.000
_cell.length_c   1.000
_cell.angle_alpha   90.00
_cell.angle_beta   90.00
_cell.angle_gamma   90.00
#
_symmetry.space_group_name_H-M   'P 1'
#
loop_
_entity.id
_entity.type
_entity.pdbx_description
1 polymer ?
#
loop_
_entity_poly.entity_id
_entity_poly.type
_entity_poly.pdbx_seq_one_letter_code
_entity_poly.pdbx_strand_id
1 'polypeptide(L)'
;SMEFPDTVISMAIEPKSSADRDKLLQTLERMAKDDPTFTWRMDEETGQTIVSGMGEFHLEILREKMLREFKIAANFGEPRVAYKETILRAADGDGKFVKKLGDKGQYGHVVLRVEPNPSKTQVVVENRLTPDSVPKAFHAAVEEGAKSSALGGGKWGYPLTYVKITLVGGSPHPTDATEGAYVAACAMALRDALEKAGSSILEPHMKFDTYAPSDFLGEVLNDLNRRRAEITQVDSQDALSIVHGTVPIAGMFGYATTLRSLTQGRGSFTMEPLDYRPIPPDERKRRFGDEM
;
A
#
# COMPACT_ATOMS: atom_id res chain seq x y z
N SER A 1 -11.41 18.57 4.69
CA SER A 1 -11.28 17.10 4.80
C SER A 1 -10.02 16.85 5.60
N MET A 2 -10.10 16.19 6.76
CA MET A 2 -8.87 15.71 7.43
C MET A 2 -8.42 14.46 6.67
N GLU A 3 -7.33 14.56 5.93
CA GLU A 3 -6.69 13.40 5.30
C GLU A 3 -5.92 12.64 6.37
N PHE A 4 -6.38 11.44 6.72
CA PHE A 4 -5.65 10.54 7.59
C PHE A 4 -4.60 9.78 6.78
N PRO A 5 -3.39 9.53 7.33
CA PRO A 5 -2.36 8.77 6.63
C PRO A 5 -2.85 7.36 6.25
N ASP A 6 -2.37 6.84 5.12
CA ASP A 6 -2.60 5.45 4.73
C ASP A 6 -2.08 4.51 5.83
N THR A 7 -2.84 3.44 6.13
CA THR A 7 -2.37 2.40 7.03
C THR A 7 -1.24 1.60 6.37
N VAL A 8 -0.20 1.29 7.15
CA VAL A 8 1.09 0.78 6.64
C VAL A 8 1.34 -0.67 7.01
N ILE A 9 0.62 -1.20 8.01
CA ILE A 9 0.64 -2.60 8.41
C ILE A 9 -0.78 -3.14 8.41
N SER A 10 -0.95 -4.36 7.92
CA SER A 10 -2.20 -5.10 8.04
C SER A 10 -1.99 -6.46 8.69
N MET A 11 -3.03 -7.03 9.28
CA MET A 11 -3.01 -8.38 9.83
C MET A 11 -4.36 -9.06 9.60
N ALA A 12 -4.34 -10.36 9.36
CA ALA A 12 -5.56 -11.15 9.27
C ALA A 12 -6.14 -11.40 10.68
N ILE A 13 -7.46 -11.33 10.79
CA ILE A 13 -8.23 -11.71 11.97
C ILE A 13 -9.32 -12.68 11.52
N GLU A 14 -9.41 -13.80 12.23
CA GLU A 14 -10.44 -14.82 11.98
C GLU A 14 -11.21 -15.10 13.27
N PRO A 15 -12.55 -15.07 13.25
CA PRO A 15 -13.34 -15.46 14.41
C PRO A 15 -13.17 -16.98 14.64
N LYS A 16 -13.12 -17.40 15.91
CA LYS A 16 -13.02 -18.84 16.25
C LYS A 16 -14.30 -19.62 15.95
N SER A 17 -15.44 -18.94 15.87
CA SER A 17 -16.73 -19.55 15.57
C SER A 17 -17.61 -18.63 14.73
N SER A 18 -18.62 -19.20 14.06
CA SER A 18 -19.60 -18.40 13.31
C SER A 18 -20.38 -17.42 14.19
N ALA A 19 -20.59 -17.74 15.47
CA ALA A 19 -21.25 -16.86 16.43
C ALA A 19 -20.38 -15.65 16.82
N ASP A 20 -19.05 -15.80 16.77
CA ASP A 20 -18.11 -14.71 17.02
C ASP A 20 -17.94 -13.79 15.81
N ARG A 21 -18.36 -14.20 14.61
CA ARG A 21 -18.22 -13.43 13.38
C ARG A 21 -18.99 -12.10 13.44
N ASP A 22 -20.28 -12.15 13.80
CA ASP A 22 -21.10 -10.93 13.84
C ASP A 22 -20.63 -9.97 14.94
N LYS A 23 -20.22 -10.54 16.08
CA LYS A 23 -19.65 -9.77 17.20
C LYS A 23 -18.31 -9.12 16.84
N LEU A 24 -17.47 -9.83 16.08
CA LEU A 24 -16.22 -9.30 15.54
C LEU A 24 -16.50 -8.10 14.63
N LEU A 25 -17.38 -8.25 13.64
CA LEU A 25 -17.69 -7.17 12.68
C LEU A 25 -18.24 -5.92 13.39
N GLN A 26 -19.17 -6.08 14.33
CA GLN A 26 -19.70 -4.96 15.12
C GLN A 26 -18.62 -4.27 15.95
N THR A 27 -17.67 -5.03 16.49
CA THR A 27 -16.56 -4.44 17.27
C THR A 27 -15.58 -3.71 16.37
N LEU A 28 -15.25 -4.27 15.21
CA LEU A 28 -14.38 -3.62 14.22
C LEU A 28 -14.96 -2.28 13.76
N GLU A 29 -16.27 -2.22 13.49
CA GLU A 29 -16.96 -0.96 13.18
C GLU A 29 -16.87 0.06 14.31
N ARG A 30 -17.03 -0.39 15.56
CA ARG A 30 -16.90 0.50 16.72
C ARG A 30 -15.48 1.02 16.88
N MET A 31 -14.48 0.15 16.74
CA MET A 31 -13.08 0.55 16.86
C MET A 31 -12.65 1.52 15.75
N ALA A 32 -13.14 1.35 14.52
CA ALA A 32 -12.88 2.29 13.42
C ALA A 32 -13.54 3.67 13.64
N LYS A 33 -14.63 3.74 14.42
CA LYS A 33 -15.22 5.03 14.83
C LYS A 33 -14.43 5.70 15.95
N ASP A 34 -13.86 4.90 16.86
CA ASP A 34 -13.05 5.39 17.98
C ASP A 34 -11.65 5.86 17.53
N ASP A 35 -11.05 5.18 16.55
CA ASP A 35 -9.74 5.49 16.00
C ASP A 35 -9.79 5.56 14.45
N PRO A 36 -9.71 6.77 13.86
CA PRO A 36 -9.71 6.95 12.41
C PRO A 36 -8.50 6.34 11.67
N THR A 37 -7.42 6.04 12.39
CA THR A 37 -6.20 5.42 11.83
C THR A 37 -6.29 3.89 11.82
N PHE A 38 -7.34 3.32 12.42
CA PHE A 38 -7.68 1.93 12.31
C PHE A 38 -8.67 1.71 11.18
N THR A 39 -8.31 0.85 10.24
CA THR A 39 -9.18 0.48 9.13
C THR A 39 -9.32 -1.03 9.06
N TRP A 40 -10.43 -1.52 8.53
CA TRP A 40 -10.61 -2.94 8.32
C TRP A 40 -11.39 -3.17 7.03
N ARG A 41 -11.14 -4.33 6.41
CA ARG A 41 -11.83 -4.80 5.21
C ARG A 41 -11.96 -6.30 5.23
N MET A 42 -12.95 -6.83 4.52
CA MET A 42 -13.02 -8.26 4.21
C MET A 42 -12.33 -8.50 2.88
N ASP A 43 -11.43 -9.46 2.84
CA ASP A 43 -10.79 -9.90 1.61
C ASP A 43 -11.76 -10.85 0.89
N GLU A 44 -12.20 -10.47 -0.31
CA GLU A 44 -13.26 -11.19 -1.04
C GLU A 44 -12.78 -12.53 -1.62
N GLU A 45 -11.48 -12.69 -1.84
CA GLU A 45 -10.90 -13.92 -2.41
C GLU A 45 -10.68 -14.98 -1.32
N THR A 46 -10.18 -14.57 -0.16
CA THR A 46 -9.85 -15.48 0.95
C THR A 46 -10.99 -15.58 1.98
N GLY A 47 -11.93 -14.63 1.98
CA GLY A 47 -12.97 -14.51 3.00
C GLY A 47 -12.44 -14.06 4.37
N GLN A 48 -11.15 -13.72 4.48
CA GLN A 48 -10.51 -13.29 5.72
C GLN A 48 -10.84 -11.84 6.05
N THR A 49 -10.86 -11.50 7.33
CA THR A 49 -10.98 -10.10 7.75
C THR A 49 -9.59 -9.53 7.96
N ILE A 50 -9.24 -8.47 7.23
CA ILE A 50 -7.95 -7.82 7.31
C ILE A 50 -8.14 -6.51 8.07
N VAL A 51 -7.42 -6.36 9.19
CA VAL A 51 -7.34 -5.08 9.89
C VAL A 51 -6.02 -4.42 9.60
N SER A 52 -6.02 -3.10 9.50
CA SER A 52 -4.83 -2.31 9.18
C SER A 52 -4.67 -1.16 10.16
N GLY A 53 -3.42 -0.85 10.46
CA GLY A 53 -3.06 0.19 11.41
C GLY A 53 -1.70 0.81 11.10
N MET A 54 -1.29 1.69 12.00
CA MET A 54 -0.10 2.54 11.85
C MET A 54 1.21 1.84 12.19
N GLY A 55 1.16 0.67 12.82
CA GLY A 55 2.34 -0.05 13.28
C GLY A 55 2.01 -1.33 14.03
N GLU A 56 3.02 -2.15 14.31
CA GLU A 56 2.85 -3.43 15.01
C GLU A 56 2.32 -3.23 16.43
N PHE A 57 2.89 -2.25 17.15
CA PHE A 57 2.45 -1.91 18.50
C PHE A 57 1.00 -1.44 18.53
N HIS A 58 0.58 -0.67 17.52
CA HIS A 58 -0.82 -0.25 17.39
C HIS A 58 -1.73 -1.49 17.23
N LEU A 59 -1.39 -2.40 16.31
CA LEU A 59 -2.14 -3.65 16.12
C LEU A 59 -2.15 -4.56 17.37
N GLU A 60 -1.07 -4.57 18.14
CA GLU A 60 -0.98 -5.33 19.39
C GLU A 60 -1.92 -4.78 20.47
N ILE A 61 -1.97 -3.45 20.66
CA ILE A 61 -2.92 -2.81 21.59
C ILE A 61 -4.36 -3.10 21.16
N LEU A 62 -4.66 -2.98 19.87
CA LEU A 62 -6.00 -3.25 19.33
C LEU A 62 -6.39 -4.72 19.56
N ARG A 63 -5.47 -5.66 19.35
CA ARG A 63 -5.64 -7.08 19.65
C ARG A 63 -5.96 -7.30 21.14
N GLU A 64 -5.20 -6.69 22.05
CA GLU A 64 -5.45 -6.81 23.49
C GLU A 64 -6.82 -6.24 23.89
N LYS A 65 -7.20 -5.09 23.32
CA LYS A 65 -8.51 -4.46 23.55
C LYS A 65 -9.65 -5.38 23.10
N MET A 66 -9.55 -5.97 21.90
CA MET A 66 -10.53 -6.93 21.38
C MET A 66 -10.69 -8.17 22.28
N LEU A 67 -9.56 -8.74 22.74
CA LEU A 67 -9.56 -9.94 23.58
C LEU A 67 -10.08 -9.67 25.00
N ARG A 68 -9.64 -8.58 25.63
CA ARG A 68 -9.92 -8.31 27.05
C ARG A 68 -11.22 -7.54 27.27
N GLU A 69 -11.41 -6.44 26.53
CA GLU A 69 -12.54 -5.54 26.73
C GLU A 69 -13.80 -6.07 26.03
N PHE A 70 -13.67 -6.40 24.74
CA PHE A 70 -14.80 -6.87 23.93
C PHE A 70 -15.03 -8.39 24.04
N LYS A 71 -14.09 -9.13 24.63
CA LYS A 71 -14.16 -10.58 24.84
C LYS A 71 -14.48 -11.32 23.53
N ILE A 72 -13.75 -11.00 22.47
CA ILE A 72 -13.91 -11.66 21.16
C ILE A 72 -12.93 -12.81 21.07
N ALA A 73 -13.42 -13.99 20.75
CA ALA A 73 -12.58 -15.14 20.49
C ALA A 73 -12.13 -15.12 19.02
N ALA A 74 -10.97 -14.52 18.74
CA ALA A 74 -10.40 -14.45 17.40
C ALA A 74 -8.95 -14.96 17.36
N ASN A 75 -8.57 -15.51 16.21
CA ASN A 75 -7.20 -15.82 15.85
C ASN A 75 -6.63 -14.66 15.05
N PHE A 76 -5.36 -14.36 15.26
CA PHE A 76 -4.67 -13.26 14.62
C PHE A 76 -3.49 -13.81 13.82
N GLY A 77 -3.42 -13.46 12.55
CA GLY A 77 -2.30 -13.79 11.68
C GLY A 77 -1.08 -12.91 11.90
N GLU A 78 -0.03 -13.19 11.15
CA GLU A 78 1.18 -12.38 11.14
C GLU A 78 0.93 -11.02 10.44
N PRO A 79 1.45 -9.91 11.00
CA PRO A 79 1.38 -8.62 10.35
C PRO A 79 2.15 -8.61 9.01
N ARG A 80 1.52 -8.04 7.98
CA ARG A 80 2.08 -7.86 6.64
C ARG A 80 2.24 -6.38 6.33
N VAL A 81 3.33 -6.05 5.65
CA VAL A 81 3.66 -4.69 5.20
C VAL A 81 2.92 -4.39 3.90
N ALA A 82 2.28 -3.23 3.83
CA ALA A 82 1.60 -2.77 2.63
C ALA A 82 2.62 -2.22 1.62
N TYR A 83 3.27 -3.09 0.85
CA TYR A 83 4.14 -2.67 -0.26
C TYR A 83 3.33 -2.06 -1.40
N LYS A 84 3.97 -1.15 -2.15
CA LYS A 84 3.42 -0.53 -3.35
C LYS A 84 4.40 -0.71 -4.52
N GLU A 85 3.97 -0.43 -5.73
CA GLU A 85 4.81 -0.49 -6.93
C GLU A 85 4.85 0.89 -7.62
N THR A 86 5.96 1.22 -8.26
CA THR A 86 6.07 2.43 -9.11
C THR A 86 6.89 2.14 -10.35
N ILE A 87 6.98 3.13 -11.25
CA ILE A 87 7.71 3.03 -12.51
C ILE A 87 8.99 3.87 -12.52
N LEU A 88 9.96 3.43 -13.32
CA LEU A 88 11.29 4.06 -13.38
C LEU A 88 11.40 5.14 -14.47
N ARG A 89 10.69 4.97 -15.59
CA ARG A 89 10.71 5.91 -16.72
C ARG A 89 9.33 6.04 -17.34
N ALA A 90 9.15 7.08 -18.17
CA ALA A 90 7.94 7.23 -18.96
C ALA A 90 7.87 6.16 -20.06
N ALA A 91 6.67 5.68 -20.36
CA ALA A 91 6.42 4.76 -21.45
C ALA A 91 4.99 4.90 -22.00
N ASP A 92 4.82 4.56 -23.27
CA ASP A 92 3.51 4.48 -23.91
C ASP A 92 3.05 3.02 -23.96
N GLY A 93 1.77 2.81 -23.67
CA GLY A 93 1.09 1.53 -23.67
C GLY A 93 -0.01 1.46 -24.70
N ASP A 94 -0.11 0.34 -25.39
CA ASP A 94 -1.16 0.03 -26.35
C ASP A 94 -1.88 -1.25 -25.92
N GLY A 95 -3.19 -1.15 -25.73
CA GLY A 95 -4.02 -2.27 -25.32
C GLY A 95 -5.23 -2.39 -26.21
N LYS A 96 -5.30 -3.49 -26.95
CA LYS A 96 -6.42 -3.82 -27.83
C LYS A 96 -7.08 -5.13 -27.42
N PHE A 97 -8.33 -5.05 -27.01
CA PHE A 97 -9.16 -6.19 -26.67
C PHE A 97 -10.16 -6.46 -27.80
N VAL A 98 -10.03 -7.62 -28.45
CA VAL A 98 -10.97 -8.09 -29.47
C VAL A 98 -11.37 -9.51 -29.14
N LYS A 99 -12.65 -9.71 -28.81
CA LYS A 99 -13.20 -11.04 -28.52
C LYS A 99 -14.57 -11.19 -29.16
N LYS A 100 -14.86 -12.35 -29.72
CA LYS A 100 -16.21 -12.71 -30.18
C LYS A 100 -16.87 -13.62 -29.15
N LEU A 101 -18.07 -13.28 -28.72
CA LEU A 101 -18.90 -14.11 -27.84
C LEU A 101 -20.19 -14.47 -28.60
N GLY A 102 -20.17 -15.61 -29.29
CA GLY A 102 -21.23 -15.96 -30.25
C GLY A 102 -21.28 -14.95 -31.39
N ASP A 103 -22.48 -14.41 -31.68
CA ASP A 103 -22.71 -13.41 -32.73
C ASP A 103 -22.40 -11.97 -32.31
N LYS A 104 -22.06 -11.72 -31.04
CA LYS A 104 -21.72 -10.38 -30.53
C LYS A 104 -20.21 -10.20 -30.42
N GLY A 105 -19.68 -9.18 -31.06
CA GLY A 105 -18.29 -8.76 -30.89
C GLY A 105 -18.12 -7.93 -29.62
N GLN A 106 -16.92 -8.00 -29.04
CA GLN A 106 -16.42 -7.12 -28.00
C GLN A 106 -15.14 -6.50 -28.51
N TYR A 107 -15.09 -5.17 -28.49
CA TYR A 107 -13.98 -4.38 -28.98
C TYR A 107 -13.67 -3.24 -28.01
N GLY A 108 -12.40 -3.11 -27.65
CA GLY A 108 -11.84 -1.96 -26.96
C GLY A 108 -10.42 -1.74 -27.42
N HIS A 109 -10.04 -0.47 -27.63
CA HIS A 109 -8.66 -0.10 -27.89
C HIS A 109 -8.35 1.17 -27.13
N VAL A 110 -7.32 1.12 -26.28
CA VAL A 110 -6.88 2.23 -25.44
C VAL A 110 -5.37 2.37 -25.61
N VAL A 111 -4.95 3.61 -25.86
CA VAL A 111 -3.56 4.03 -25.84
C VAL A 111 -3.38 4.99 -24.67
N LEU A 112 -2.40 4.71 -23.82
CA LEU A 112 -2.09 5.53 -22.65
C LEU A 112 -0.60 5.78 -22.54
N ARG A 113 -0.25 6.77 -21.72
CA ARG A 113 1.12 7.08 -21.34
C ARG A 113 1.24 7.04 -19.83
N VAL A 114 2.29 6.40 -19.33
CA VAL A 114 2.63 6.41 -17.91
C VAL A 114 3.90 7.21 -17.68
N GLU A 115 3.93 7.99 -16.60
CA GLU A 115 5.08 8.81 -16.22
C GLU A 115 5.30 8.77 -14.70
N PRO A 116 6.55 8.72 -14.21
CA PRO A 116 6.84 8.83 -12.78
C PRO A 116 6.33 10.16 -12.24
N ASN A 117 5.73 10.13 -11.05
CA ASN A 117 5.14 11.28 -10.39
C ASN A 117 5.50 11.29 -8.88
N PRO A 118 6.77 11.52 -8.54
CA PRO A 118 7.25 11.45 -7.15
C PRO A 118 6.61 12.51 -6.23
N SER A 119 6.02 13.56 -6.80
CA SER A 119 5.34 14.62 -6.05
C SER A 119 3.91 14.28 -5.62
N LYS A 120 3.36 13.12 -6.02
CA LYS A 120 1.98 12.72 -5.71
C LYS A 120 1.93 11.32 -5.10
N THR A 121 1.46 11.22 -3.86
CA THR A 121 1.32 9.97 -3.09
C THR A 121 0.30 8.98 -3.67
N GLN A 122 -0.54 9.42 -4.60
CA GLN A 122 -1.55 8.59 -5.27
C GLN A 122 -1.40 8.65 -6.78
N VAL A 123 -1.93 7.62 -7.45
CA VAL A 123 -1.98 7.56 -8.90
C VAL A 123 -2.87 8.67 -9.44
N VAL A 124 -2.32 9.46 -10.35
CA VAL A 124 -3.06 10.53 -11.03
C VAL A 124 -3.48 10.02 -12.39
N VAL A 125 -4.79 9.98 -12.65
CA VAL A 125 -5.32 9.67 -13.97
C VAL A 125 -5.76 10.97 -14.64
N GLU A 126 -5.18 11.28 -15.80
CA GLU A 126 -5.52 12.43 -16.63
C GLU A 126 -6.19 11.93 -17.91
N ASN A 127 -7.43 12.35 -18.15
CA ASN A 127 -8.18 12.00 -19.35
C ASN A 127 -7.93 13.04 -20.46
N ARG A 128 -7.32 12.62 -21.58
CA ARG A 128 -7.16 13.41 -22.80
C ARG A 128 -7.82 12.76 -24.02
N LEU A 129 -8.79 11.86 -23.78
CA LEU A 129 -9.50 11.16 -24.84
C LEU A 129 -10.33 12.14 -25.68
N THR A 130 -10.30 11.94 -26.99
CA THR A 130 -11.17 12.66 -27.94
C THR A 130 -12.34 11.75 -28.35
N PRO A 131 -13.53 12.30 -28.64
CA PRO A 131 -14.68 11.52 -29.11
C PRO A 131 -14.39 10.68 -30.37
N ASP A 132 -13.44 11.12 -31.19
CA ASP A 132 -13.03 10.44 -32.42
C ASP A 132 -12.20 9.17 -32.15
N SER A 133 -11.45 9.14 -31.04
CA SER A 133 -10.64 7.99 -30.63
C SER A 133 -11.42 6.99 -29.79
N VAL A 134 -12.21 7.51 -28.84
CA VAL A 134 -13.06 6.74 -27.94
C VAL A 134 -14.38 7.49 -27.81
N PRO A 135 -15.54 6.87 -28.09
CA PRO A 135 -16.82 7.52 -27.93
C PRO A 135 -17.02 8.03 -26.50
N LYS A 136 -17.58 9.24 -26.36
CA LYS A 136 -17.73 9.94 -25.07
C LYS A 136 -18.45 9.12 -24.00
N ALA A 137 -19.36 8.23 -24.40
CA ALA A 137 -20.06 7.33 -23.50
C ALA A 137 -19.12 6.41 -22.70
N PHE A 138 -17.96 6.04 -23.26
CA PHE A 138 -17.01 5.11 -22.63
C PHE A 138 -15.88 5.81 -21.87
N HIS A 139 -15.78 7.13 -21.89
CA HIS A 139 -14.68 7.86 -21.23
C HIS A 139 -14.60 7.58 -19.74
N ALA A 140 -15.76 7.53 -19.06
CA ALA A 140 -15.82 7.22 -17.63
C ALA A 140 -15.34 5.78 -17.34
N ALA A 141 -15.76 4.82 -18.16
CA ALA A 141 -15.34 3.42 -18.02
C ALA A 141 -13.84 3.23 -18.26
N VAL A 142 -13.23 3.96 -19.21
CA VAL A 142 -11.78 3.91 -19.42
C VAL A 142 -11.03 4.52 -18.22
N GLU A 143 -11.51 5.63 -17.67
CA GLU A 143 -10.90 6.26 -16.49
C GLU A 143 -10.98 5.36 -15.25
N GLU A 144 -12.14 4.74 -15.01
CA GLU A 144 -12.32 3.75 -13.94
C GLU A 144 -11.46 2.50 -14.19
N GLY A 145 -11.36 2.05 -15.44
CA GLY A 145 -10.49 0.96 -15.85
C GLY A 145 -9.01 1.25 -15.54
N ALA A 146 -8.55 2.48 -15.78
CA ALA A 146 -7.19 2.89 -15.44
C ALA A 146 -6.94 2.91 -13.92
N LYS A 147 -7.89 3.46 -13.15
CA LYS A 147 -7.80 3.51 -11.68
C LYS A 147 -7.80 2.12 -11.06
N SER A 148 -8.72 1.26 -11.48
CA SER A 148 -8.84 -0.13 -10.99
C SER A 148 -7.62 -0.97 -11.38
N SER A 149 -7.14 -0.86 -12.62
CA SER A 149 -5.92 -1.55 -13.07
C SER A 149 -4.69 -1.10 -12.29
N ALA A 150 -4.62 0.17 -11.89
CA ALA A 150 -3.54 0.67 -11.04
C ALA A 150 -3.56 0.08 -9.63
N LEU A 151 -4.74 -0.30 -9.09
CA LEU A 151 -4.85 -1.01 -7.81
C LEU A 151 -4.38 -2.46 -7.91
N GLY A 152 -4.57 -3.12 -9.05
CA GLY A 152 -4.12 -4.49 -9.31
C GLY A 152 -2.59 -4.62 -9.45
N GLY A 153 -1.89 -3.52 -9.66
CA GLY A 153 -0.43 -3.49 -9.73
C GLY A 153 0.15 -3.91 -11.07
N GLY A 154 1.48 -3.89 -11.13
CA GLY A 154 2.25 -4.23 -12.31
C GLY A 154 2.79 -5.64 -12.25
N LYS A 155 4.11 -5.74 -12.40
CA LYS A 155 4.83 -7.01 -12.47
C LYS A 155 4.75 -7.78 -11.15
N TRP A 156 4.69 -7.04 -10.03
CA TRP A 156 4.76 -7.61 -8.69
C TRP A 156 3.39 -7.76 -8.02
N GLY A 157 2.32 -7.33 -8.70
CA GLY A 157 0.95 -7.40 -8.17
C GLY A 157 0.69 -6.49 -6.97
N TYR A 158 1.53 -5.47 -6.75
CA TYR A 158 1.32 -4.48 -5.69
C TYR A 158 0.68 -3.20 -6.25
N PRO A 159 -0.24 -2.55 -5.52
CA PRO A 159 -0.89 -1.32 -5.98
C PRO A 159 0.12 -0.25 -6.39
N LEU A 160 -0.14 0.42 -7.52
CA LEU A 160 0.72 1.47 -8.03
C LEU A 160 0.63 2.75 -7.18
N THR A 161 1.74 3.47 -7.06
CA THR A 161 1.83 4.82 -6.49
C THR A 161 2.94 5.63 -7.15
N TYR A 162 2.93 6.95 -6.99
CA TYR A 162 3.83 7.88 -7.68
C TYR A 162 3.80 7.71 -9.21
N VAL A 163 2.64 7.42 -9.78
CA VAL A 163 2.45 7.26 -11.23
C VAL A 163 1.40 8.23 -11.72
N LYS A 164 1.70 8.89 -12.84
CA LYS A 164 0.72 9.61 -13.64
C LYS A 164 0.36 8.77 -14.85
N ILE A 165 -0.92 8.52 -15.06
CA ILE A 165 -1.47 7.83 -16.23
C ILE A 165 -2.24 8.85 -17.04
N THR A 166 -1.82 9.08 -18.28
CA THR A 166 -2.52 9.95 -19.23
C THR A 166 -3.19 9.09 -20.29
N LEU A 167 -4.52 9.15 -20.39
CA LEU A 167 -5.30 8.47 -21.42
C LEU A 167 -5.20 9.30 -22.71
N VAL A 168 -4.50 8.77 -23.72
CA VAL A 168 -4.14 9.52 -24.93
C VAL A 168 -5.15 9.29 -26.06
N GLY A 169 -5.64 8.07 -26.21
CA GLY A 169 -6.58 7.77 -27.28
C GLY A 169 -6.83 6.27 -27.43
N GLY A 170 -7.02 5.85 -28.68
CA GLY A 170 -7.44 4.51 -29.06
C GLY A 170 -8.03 4.54 -30.46
N SER A 171 -8.72 3.47 -30.85
CA SER A 171 -9.53 3.47 -32.07
C SER A 171 -10.95 3.02 -31.76
N PRO A 172 -11.97 3.66 -32.35
CA PRO A 172 -13.35 3.28 -32.13
C PRO A 172 -13.70 2.04 -32.98
N HIS A 173 -14.71 1.30 -32.54
CA HIS A 173 -15.40 0.31 -33.38
C HIS A 173 -16.91 0.50 -33.22
N PRO A 174 -17.64 0.85 -34.28
CA PRO A 174 -19.02 1.34 -34.15
C PRO A 174 -20.03 0.28 -33.69
N THR A 175 -19.77 -1.00 -33.95
CA THR A 175 -20.77 -2.08 -33.72
C THR A 175 -20.45 -2.96 -32.51
N ASP A 176 -19.16 -3.10 -32.18
CA ASP A 176 -18.69 -4.09 -31.20
C ASP A 176 -18.10 -3.43 -29.93
N ALA A 177 -18.13 -2.09 -29.84
CA ALA A 177 -17.62 -1.37 -28.68
C ALA A 177 -18.49 -1.62 -27.43
N THR A 178 -17.86 -2.07 -26.35
CA THR A 178 -18.52 -2.27 -25.05
C THR A 178 -17.68 -1.71 -23.91
N GLU A 179 -18.33 -1.30 -22.82
CA GLU A 179 -17.64 -0.78 -21.63
C GLU A 179 -16.60 -1.78 -21.10
N GLY A 180 -17.00 -3.05 -20.92
CA GLY A 180 -16.11 -4.11 -20.44
C GLY A 180 -14.89 -4.34 -21.33
N ALA A 181 -15.04 -4.19 -22.65
CA ALA A 181 -13.92 -4.31 -23.57
C ALA A 181 -12.93 -3.15 -23.45
N TYR A 182 -13.41 -1.92 -23.24
CA TYR A 182 -12.55 -0.76 -22.98
C TYR A 182 -11.82 -0.84 -21.63
N VAL A 183 -12.48 -1.33 -20.59
CA VAL A 183 -11.84 -1.60 -19.28
C VAL A 183 -10.73 -2.63 -19.44
N ALA A 184 -11.00 -3.75 -20.12
CA ALA A 184 -10.00 -4.78 -20.39
C ALA A 184 -8.84 -4.26 -21.26
N ALA A 185 -9.14 -3.49 -22.30
CA ALA A 185 -8.14 -2.84 -23.15
C ALA A 185 -7.25 -1.88 -22.35
N CYS A 186 -7.82 -1.11 -21.42
CA CYS A 186 -7.06 -0.23 -20.54
C CYS A 186 -6.10 -1.01 -19.63
N ALA A 187 -6.54 -2.14 -19.06
CA ALA A 187 -5.69 -3.00 -18.25
C ALA A 187 -4.52 -3.58 -19.07
N MET A 188 -4.77 -3.97 -20.32
CA MET A 188 -3.72 -4.43 -21.25
C MET A 188 -2.74 -3.32 -21.60
N ALA A 189 -3.23 -2.12 -21.91
CA ALA A 189 -2.41 -0.96 -22.23
C ALA A 189 -1.52 -0.56 -21.05
N LEU A 190 -2.07 -0.59 -19.83
CA LEU A 190 -1.31 -0.29 -18.63
C LEU A 190 -0.20 -1.32 -18.42
N ARG A 191 -0.51 -2.62 -18.54
CA ARG A 191 0.49 -3.68 -18.40
C ARG A 191 1.65 -3.54 -19.40
N ASP A 192 1.33 -3.29 -20.67
CA ASP A 192 2.31 -3.03 -21.72
C ASP A 192 3.19 -1.80 -21.41
N ALA A 193 2.57 -0.73 -20.91
CA ALA A 193 3.31 0.45 -20.47
C ALA A 193 4.24 0.18 -19.29
N LEU A 194 3.77 -0.57 -18.28
CA LEU A 194 4.55 -0.90 -17.07
C LEU A 194 5.76 -1.78 -17.40
N GLU A 195 5.61 -2.74 -18.30
CA GLU A 195 6.69 -3.61 -18.76
C GLU A 195 7.79 -2.80 -19.45
N LYS A 196 7.42 -1.86 -20.32
CA LYS A 196 8.35 -0.93 -20.97
C LYS A 196 8.95 0.07 -20.00
N ALA A 197 8.17 0.58 -19.06
CA ALA A 197 8.61 1.57 -18.08
C ALA A 197 9.59 1.01 -17.06
N GLY A 198 9.55 -0.31 -16.81
CA GLY A 198 10.25 -0.95 -15.71
C GLY A 198 9.65 -0.54 -14.36
N SER A 199 9.59 -1.48 -13.43
CA SER A 199 8.96 -1.25 -12.13
C SER A 199 9.90 -1.47 -10.94
N SER A 200 9.59 -0.77 -9.85
CA SER A 200 10.25 -0.92 -8.57
C SER A 200 9.22 -1.11 -7.47
N ILE A 201 9.47 -2.08 -6.59
CA ILE A 201 8.73 -2.23 -5.35
C ILE A 201 9.15 -1.10 -4.40
N LEU A 202 8.17 -0.55 -3.72
CA LEU A 202 8.30 0.47 -2.70
C LEU A 202 7.91 -0.10 -1.33
N GLU A 203 8.72 0.22 -0.33
CA GLU A 203 8.39 -0.05 1.07
C GLU A 203 8.02 1.24 1.81
N PRO A 204 7.05 1.18 2.75
CA PRO A 204 6.69 2.34 3.55
C PRO A 204 7.80 2.68 4.54
N HIS A 205 8.18 3.95 4.53
CA HIS A 205 9.09 4.55 5.48
C HIS A 205 8.30 5.34 6.51
N MET A 206 8.70 5.17 7.76
CA MET A 206 8.13 5.85 8.91
C MET A 206 9.11 6.91 9.37
N LYS A 207 8.61 8.10 9.66
CA LYS A 207 9.35 9.03 10.51
C LYS A 207 9.20 8.54 11.95
N PHE A 208 10.30 8.52 12.69
CA PHE A 208 10.31 8.04 14.07
C PHE A 208 11.03 9.01 15.00
N ASP A 209 10.56 9.02 16.24
CA ASP A 209 11.25 9.63 17.38
C ASP A 209 11.43 8.55 18.45
N THR A 210 12.68 8.21 18.76
CA THR A 210 13.02 7.29 19.86
C THR A 210 13.55 8.07 21.05
N TYR A 211 12.94 7.87 22.21
CA TYR A 211 13.35 8.44 23.49
C TYR A 211 14.08 7.38 24.30
N ALA A 212 15.28 7.68 24.77
CA ALA A 212 16.05 6.79 25.63
C ALA A 212 16.93 7.58 26.58
N PRO A 213 17.27 7.05 27.77
CA PRO A 213 18.29 7.67 28.61
C PRO A 213 19.62 7.77 27.87
N SER A 214 20.35 8.88 28.06
CA SER A 214 21.59 9.18 27.32
C SER A 214 22.67 8.10 27.48
N ASP A 215 22.66 7.37 28.60
CA ASP A 215 23.58 6.25 28.88
C ASP A 215 23.44 5.09 27.86
N PHE A 216 22.26 4.92 27.24
CA PHE A 216 21.98 3.84 26.29
C PHE A 216 22.00 4.29 24.83
N LEU A 217 22.32 5.56 24.56
CA LEU A 217 22.24 6.15 23.22
C LEU A 217 23.05 5.36 22.19
N GLY A 218 24.26 4.91 22.54
CA GLY A 218 25.12 4.14 21.64
C GLY A 218 24.50 2.80 21.22
N GLU A 219 23.87 2.10 22.15
CA GLU A 219 23.20 0.82 21.87
C GLU A 219 21.96 1.01 21.00
N VAL A 220 21.16 2.03 21.30
CA VAL A 220 19.96 2.39 20.53
C VAL A 220 20.32 2.78 19.10
N LEU A 221 21.35 3.60 18.90
CA LEU A 221 21.83 3.98 17.57
C LEU A 221 22.33 2.78 16.77
N ASN A 222 23.01 1.83 17.41
CA ASN A 222 23.48 0.62 16.74
C ASN A 222 22.30 -0.26 16.26
N ASP A 223 21.27 -0.44 17.10
CA ASP A 223 20.07 -1.20 16.72
C ASP A 223 19.31 -0.51 15.57
N LEU A 224 19.11 0.80 15.65
CA LEU A 224 18.47 1.58 14.58
C LEU A 224 19.22 1.48 13.25
N ASN A 225 20.56 1.56 13.27
CA ASN A 225 21.37 1.39 12.05
C ASN A 225 21.20 -0.02 11.44
N ARG A 226 21.15 -1.07 12.27
CA ARG A 226 20.88 -2.45 11.79
C ARG A 226 19.51 -2.58 11.14
N ARG A 227 18.55 -1.74 11.55
CA ARG A 227 17.19 -1.68 10.98
C ARG A 227 17.08 -0.79 9.73
N ARG A 228 18.20 -0.29 9.19
CA ARG A 228 18.26 0.65 8.06
C ARG A 228 17.60 2.00 8.37
N ALA A 229 17.66 2.45 9.62
CA ALA A 229 17.22 3.79 9.96
C ALA A 229 18.20 4.84 9.40
N GLU A 230 17.66 5.88 8.78
CA GLU A 230 18.36 7.10 8.42
C GLU A 230 18.18 8.11 9.55
N ILE A 231 19.22 8.29 10.37
CA ILE A 231 19.19 9.25 11.48
C ILE A 231 19.34 10.67 10.93
N THR A 232 18.36 11.53 11.22
CA THR A 232 18.37 12.93 10.79
C THR A 232 18.95 13.84 11.86
N GLN A 233 18.60 13.59 13.13
CA GLN A 233 19.01 14.43 14.26
C GLN A 233 19.05 13.62 15.55
N VAL A 234 19.94 14.01 16.45
CA VAL A 234 20.01 13.48 17.81
C VAL A 234 20.01 14.67 18.76
N ASP A 235 18.95 14.78 19.55
CA ASP A 235 18.82 15.80 20.58
C ASP A 235 19.12 15.18 21.95
N SER A 236 20.02 15.79 22.71
CA SER A 236 20.32 15.38 24.07
C SER A 236 19.99 16.53 25.02
N GLN A 237 19.07 16.29 25.95
CA GLN A 237 18.73 17.19 27.04
C GLN A 237 18.93 16.46 28.37
N ASP A 238 19.90 16.90 29.15
CA ASP A 238 20.28 16.31 30.43
C ASP A 238 20.50 14.78 30.31
N ALA A 239 19.66 13.99 30.97
CA ALA A 239 19.72 12.54 31.01
C ALA A 239 18.87 11.84 29.94
N LEU A 240 18.20 12.58 29.06
CA LEU A 240 17.34 12.05 27.99
C LEU A 240 17.93 12.39 26.62
N SER A 241 17.96 11.39 25.74
CA SER A 241 18.28 11.56 24.34
C SER A 241 17.09 11.18 23.46
N ILE A 242 16.88 11.97 22.42
CA ILE A 242 15.84 11.79 21.42
C ILE A 242 16.54 11.59 20.07
N VAL A 243 16.28 10.45 19.44
CA VAL A 243 16.81 10.11 18.12
C VAL A 243 15.69 10.27 17.11
N HIS A 244 15.90 11.18 16.17
CA HIS A 244 15.00 11.47 15.07
C HIS A 244 15.52 10.82 13.79
N GLY A 245 14.61 10.30 12.99
CA GLY A 245 15.00 9.76 11.69
C GLY A 245 13.85 9.18 10.89
N THR A 246 14.22 8.46 9.85
CA THR A 246 13.29 7.68 9.04
C THR A 246 13.72 6.23 9.01
N VAL A 247 12.78 5.29 8.92
CA VAL A 247 13.09 3.86 8.97
C VAL A 247 12.05 3.06 8.17
N PRO A 248 12.45 2.02 7.42
CA PRO A 248 11.51 1.10 6.80
C PRO A 248 10.71 0.35 7.86
N ILE A 249 9.38 0.34 7.75
CA ILE A 249 8.53 -0.27 8.80
C ILE A 249 8.83 -1.75 9.02
N ALA A 250 9.26 -2.45 7.97
CA ALA A 250 9.59 -3.86 8.05
C ALA A 250 10.79 -4.15 8.94
N GLY A 251 11.68 -3.16 9.12
CA GLY A 251 12.79 -3.23 10.07
C GLY A 251 12.36 -2.96 11.51
N MET A 252 11.15 -2.43 11.74
CA MET A 252 10.67 -2.02 13.07
C MET A 252 9.86 -3.10 13.80
N PHE A 253 9.66 -4.26 13.18
CA PHE A 253 9.04 -5.39 13.87
C PHE A 253 9.84 -5.80 15.12
N GLY A 254 9.15 -5.96 16.24
CA GLY A 254 9.71 -6.25 17.55
C GLY A 254 10.52 -5.12 18.19
N TYR A 255 10.57 -3.92 17.59
CA TYR A 255 11.42 -2.83 18.09
C TYR A 255 11.03 -2.39 19.50
N ALA A 256 9.74 -2.36 19.84
CA ALA A 256 9.28 -2.01 21.19
C ALA A 256 9.92 -2.89 22.28
N THR A 257 10.01 -4.20 22.03
CA THR A 257 10.60 -5.18 22.93
C THR A 257 12.11 -5.05 22.98
N THR A 258 12.76 -4.91 21.81
CA THR A 258 14.21 -4.70 21.73
C THR A 258 14.64 -3.41 22.44
N LEU A 259 13.95 -2.30 22.18
CA LEU A 259 14.24 -1.00 22.80
C LEU A 259 14.12 -1.07 24.32
N ARG A 260 13.06 -1.71 24.84
CA ARG A 260 12.92 -1.93 26.29
C ARG A 260 14.06 -2.77 26.85
N SER A 261 14.50 -3.80 26.14
CA SER A 261 15.65 -4.60 26.57
C SER A 261 16.94 -3.76 26.64
N LEU A 262 17.23 -2.97 25.60
CA LEU A 262 18.43 -2.12 25.53
C LEU A 262 18.44 -1.02 26.60
N THR A 263 17.27 -0.44 26.88
CA THR A 263 17.13 0.71 27.77
C THR A 263 16.70 0.35 29.20
N GLN A 264 16.72 -0.93 29.55
CA GLN A 264 16.20 -1.44 30.83
C GLN A 264 14.75 -0.98 31.13
N GLY A 265 13.92 -0.96 30.09
CA GLY A 265 12.51 -0.60 30.14
C GLY A 265 12.21 0.90 30.11
N ARG A 266 13.24 1.76 30.01
CA ARG A 266 13.09 3.22 30.09
C ARG A 266 12.92 3.92 28.74
N GLY A 267 13.10 3.20 27.64
CA GLY A 267 12.96 3.72 26.29
C GLY A 267 11.53 3.65 25.78
N SER A 268 11.16 4.63 24.96
CA SER A 268 9.90 4.69 24.23
C SER A 268 10.15 5.20 22.82
N PHE A 269 9.18 5.03 21.92
CA PHE A 269 9.29 5.55 20.58
C PHE A 269 7.91 5.90 20.02
N THR A 270 7.90 6.79 19.04
CA THR A 270 6.72 7.12 18.24
C THR A 270 7.07 6.98 16.77
N MET A 271 6.07 6.71 15.94
CA MET A 271 6.23 6.61 14.49
C MET A 271 5.01 7.18 13.79
N GLU A 272 5.26 7.84 12.66
CA GLU A 272 4.24 8.33 11.74
C GLU A 272 4.61 7.96 10.29
N PRO A 273 3.63 7.59 9.44
CA PRO A 273 3.87 7.37 8.03
C PRO A 273 4.46 8.62 7.38
N LEU A 274 5.54 8.44 6.62
CA LEU A 274 6.20 9.52 5.91
C LEU A 274 5.96 9.41 4.42
N ASP A 275 6.55 8.38 3.80
CA ASP A 275 6.54 8.18 2.36
C ASP A 275 6.79 6.71 2.00
N TYR A 276 6.76 6.43 0.71
CA TYR A 276 7.12 5.14 0.14
C TYR A 276 8.42 5.31 -0.64
N ARG A 277 9.40 4.43 -0.42
CA ARG A 277 10.70 4.52 -1.10
C ARG A 277 11.12 3.20 -1.74
N PRO A 278 11.90 3.23 -2.83
CA PRO A 278 12.41 2.03 -3.48
C PRO A 278 13.17 1.12 -2.52
N ILE A 279 12.84 -0.17 -2.56
CA ILE A 279 13.58 -1.18 -1.81
C ILE A 279 14.97 -1.34 -2.46
N PRO A 280 16.06 -1.25 -1.67
CA PRO A 280 17.41 -1.49 -2.18
C PRO A 280 17.52 -2.87 -2.85
N PRO A 281 18.32 -3.00 -3.94
CA PRO A 281 18.40 -4.25 -4.70
C PRO A 281 18.68 -5.51 -3.86
N ASP A 282 19.58 -5.41 -2.88
CA ASP A 282 19.97 -6.53 -2.03
C ASP A 282 18.81 -7.01 -1.14
N GLU A 283 18.08 -6.07 -0.54
CA GLU A 283 16.94 -6.39 0.33
C GLU A 283 15.74 -6.89 -0.49
N ARG A 284 15.56 -6.34 -1.71
CA ARG A 284 14.54 -6.84 -2.64
C ARG A 284 14.80 -8.30 -3.01
N LYS A 285 16.04 -8.65 -3.38
CA LYS A 285 16.45 -10.03 -3.70
C LYS A 285 16.23 -10.96 -2.52
N ARG A 286 16.57 -10.52 -1.31
CA ARG A 286 16.38 -11.30 -0.07
C ARG A 286 14.91 -11.58 0.23
N ARG A 287 14.01 -10.62 0.00
CA ARG A 287 12.58 -10.72 0.36
C ARG A 287 11.71 -11.35 -0.71
N PHE A 288 12.01 -11.10 -1.98
CA PHE A 288 11.15 -11.46 -3.11
C PHE A 288 11.80 -12.43 -4.10
N GLY A 289 13.09 -12.79 -3.90
CA GLY A 289 13.84 -13.64 -4.83
C GLY A 289 14.41 -12.88 -6.03
N ASP A 290 15.08 -13.60 -6.94
CA ASP A 290 15.70 -13.02 -8.15
C ASP A 290 14.71 -12.84 -9.31
N GLU A 291 13.53 -13.46 -9.28
CA GLU A 291 12.66 -13.56 -10.47
C GLU A 291 11.17 -13.56 -10.09
N MET A 292 10.49 -12.45 -10.37
CA MET A 292 9.40 -12.48 -11.35
C MET A 292 9.87 -11.74 -12.58
#